data_AF-A0A0F9WFJ4-F1
#
_entry.id   AF-A0A0F9WFJ4-F1
#
_cell.length_a   1.000
_cell.length_b   1.000
_cell.length_c   1.000
_cell.angle_alpha   90.00
_cell.angle_beta   90.00
_cell.angle_gamma   90.00
#
_symmetry.space_group_name_H-M   'P 1'
#
loop_
_entity.id
_entity.type
_entity.pdbx_description
1 polymer ?
#
loop_
_entity_poly.entity_id
_entity_poly.type
_entity_poly.pdbx_seq_one_letter_code
_entity_poly.pdbx_strand_id
1 'polypeptide(L)'
;MFSIINVISYLPKKSLKTQNIELDISMIGFYSQAFELTVKFLKELVPQDKNAFKLLNAYFEIVKNQRDNICKLNTARLNFLDDLRFVIISHLENSAKKEQKALKRFHSILHLISLLNNNKLSLFYVVNTWLNSNSRIDDDNEIVHALRGNIGNLIKLYPNCREAFEELTKIEAHYRNCKISSLKYSLLRKEWIQNYYYSLPCSLQDIFTGKIQYDFHWSEILCFKLAYGSSKNSLNDVLKEMNDLISCKDEIYYILTNNYDELIKSSSGWIKMIYCLLYNISNRSDIYDSILELGNNLLKLDWQVALDYFSFTAYSNHFFDKIILNLNMNPVIFDFLQRYAIRNNFNSDGLNKTYANCLLKQRNFIDYLKFINNEHLADFDVTTDFLNFIFENYNEVKEHFNNSFLKTELGLYLILLDKLINGHIELWEDEISAFLQHKYTFNYIRKILDIFIESKNISELVLIKILDFILHKHKDLILDNKDTNIYKIKLIEKLYKRSK
;
A
#
# COMPACT_ATOMS: atom_id res chain seq x y z
N MET A 1 -17.00 0.51 44.76
CA MET A 1 -16.36 1.67 45.41
C MET A 1 -15.01 1.86 44.73
N PHE A 2 -14.80 3.03 44.11
CA PHE A 2 -13.55 3.54 43.51
C PHE A 2 -12.36 3.41 44.48
N SER A 3 -11.05 3.39 44.13
CA SER A 3 -10.24 4.06 43.09
C SER A 3 -8.85 3.38 42.98
N ILE A 4 -8.31 3.09 41.79
CA ILE A 4 -7.21 3.79 41.05
C ILE A 4 -6.05 4.38 41.91
N ILE A 5 -4.80 3.92 41.69
CA ILE A 5 -3.66 4.65 41.04
C ILE A 5 -2.28 3.97 41.28
N ASN A 6 -1.64 3.59 40.15
CA ASN A 6 -0.21 3.55 39.72
C ASN A 6 0.88 2.88 40.60
N VAL A 7 1.99 2.29 40.10
CA VAL A 7 2.91 2.65 39.00
C VAL A 7 3.73 1.40 38.53
N ILE A 8 3.77 1.17 37.20
CA ILE A 8 4.88 0.70 36.30
C ILE A 8 5.88 -0.39 36.77
N SER A 9 5.97 -1.51 36.02
CA SER A 9 7.22 -1.93 35.33
C SER A 9 7.01 -3.15 34.41
N TYR A 10 7.82 -3.18 33.35
CA TYR A 10 7.68 -3.90 32.09
C TYR A 10 8.16 -5.37 32.15
N LEU A 11 7.47 -6.23 31.38
CA LEU A 11 7.96 -7.26 30.44
C LEU A 11 7.07 -8.53 30.49
N PRO A 12 6.24 -8.82 29.47
CA PRO A 12 5.61 -10.12 29.36
C PRO A 12 6.58 -11.11 28.71
N LYS A 13 7.01 -12.10 29.48
CA LYS A 13 7.37 -13.43 28.96
C LYS A 13 6.10 -14.06 28.35
N LYS A 14 6.05 -14.26 27.03
CA LYS A 14 5.40 -15.42 26.38
C LYS A 14 5.57 -15.38 24.85
N SER A 15 6.07 -16.50 24.34
CA SER A 15 5.81 -17.17 23.05
C SER A 15 5.45 -16.31 21.84
N LEU A 16 6.20 -16.52 20.74
CA LEU A 16 5.81 -16.28 19.35
C LEU A 16 4.31 -16.56 19.10
N LYS A 17 3.48 -15.54 19.30
CA LYS A 17 2.25 -15.33 18.57
C LYS A 17 2.57 -14.14 17.68
N THR A 18 2.48 -14.35 16.37
CA THR A 18 2.31 -13.27 15.40
C THR A 18 1.25 -12.33 15.96
N GLN A 19 1.70 -11.21 16.55
CA GLN A 19 0.81 -10.11 16.86
C GLN A 19 0.38 -9.60 15.49
N ASN A 20 -0.84 -9.91 15.08
CA ASN A 20 -1.51 -9.13 14.05
C ASN A 20 -1.47 -7.69 14.54
N ILE A 21 -0.54 -6.90 14.00
CA ILE A 21 -0.48 -5.47 14.26
C ILE A 21 -1.71 -4.92 13.56
N GLU A 22 -2.80 -4.74 14.30
CA GLU A 22 -3.89 -3.88 13.85
C GLU A 22 -3.26 -2.51 13.61
N LEU A 23 -3.15 -2.18 12.33
CA LEU A 23 -2.73 -0.89 11.84
C LEU A 23 -3.85 0.12 12.15
N ASP A 24 -3.46 1.34 12.50
CA ASP A 24 -4.39 2.44 12.73
C ASP A 24 -4.49 3.31 11.46
N ILE A 25 -5.64 3.95 11.27
CA ILE A 25 -5.89 4.87 10.15
C ILE A 25 -4.87 6.03 10.14
N SER A 26 -4.34 6.42 11.31
CA SER A 26 -3.31 7.45 11.44
C SER A 26 -1.99 7.12 10.72
N MET A 27 -1.75 5.85 10.39
CA MET A 27 -0.54 5.39 9.72
C MET A 27 -0.64 5.37 8.19
N ILE A 28 -1.82 5.60 7.61
CA ILE A 28 -2.01 5.57 6.14
C ILE A 28 -1.09 6.59 5.45
N GLY A 29 -1.01 7.82 5.98
CA GLY A 29 -0.15 8.87 5.43
C GLY A 29 1.33 8.49 5.41
N PHE A 30 1.80 7.81 6.47
CA PHE A 30 3.15 7.25 6.53
C PHE A 30 3.37 6.19 5.44
N TYR A 31 2.46 5.21 5.33
CA TYR A 31 2.60 4.12 4.36
C TYR A 31 2.54 4.61 2.91
N SER A 32 1.66 5.57 2.61
CA SER A 32 1.58 6.20 1.29
C SER A 32 2.91 6.88 0.91
N GLN A 33 3.46 7.72 1.79
CA GLN A 33 4.73 8.40 1.52
C GLN A 33 5.92 7.43 1.48
N ALA A 34 5.93 6.41 2.34
CA ALA A 34 6.96 5.38 2.33
C ALA A 34 6.93 4.56 1.02
N PHE A 35 5.74 4.28 0.47
CA PHE A 35 5.60 3.65 -0.84
C PHE A 35 6.20 4.54 -1.95
N GLU A 36 5.84 5.82 -2.00
CA GLU A 36 6.37 6.77 -2.99
C GLU A 36 7.90 6.85 -2.95
N LEU A 37 8.48 6.94 -1.76
CA LEU A 37 9.93 6.93 -1.56
C LEU A 37 10.57 5.62 -2.02
N THR A 38 9.90 4.49 -1.79
CA THR A 38 10.38 3.18 -2.26
C THR A 38 10.39 3.13 -3.79
N VAL A 39 9.33 3.61 -4.46
CA VAL A 39 9.28 3.69 -5.92
C VAL A 39 10.36 4.64 -6.47
N LYS A 40 10.55 5.81 -5.84
CA LYS A 40 11.59 6.79 -6.20
C LYS A 40 12.98 6.15 -6.11
N PHE A 41 13.29 5.47 -4.99
CA PHE A 41 14.55 4.74 -4.80
C PHE A 41 14.78 3.69 -5.90
N LEU A 42 13.76 2.90 -6.24
CA LEU A 42 13.88 1.88 -7.29
C LEU A 42 14.11 2.52 -8.68
N LYS A 43 13.44 3.63 -8.99
CA LYS A 43 13.60 4.37 -10.26
C LYS A 43 14.98 5.00 -10.42
N GLU A 44 15.62 5.44 -9.33
CA GLU A 44 16.98 6.00 -9.38
C GLU A 44 18.01 4.97 -9.89
N LEU A 45 17.75 3.69 -9.62
CA LEU A 45 18.63 2.57 -9.97
C LEU A 45 18.23 1.88 -11.27
N VAL A 46 16.94 1.94 -11.65
CA VAL A 46 16.38 1.28 -12.83
C VAL A 46 15.99 2.35 -13.87
N PRO A 47 16.75 2.53 -14.96
CA PRO A 47 16.61 3.66 -15.90
C PRO A 47 15.40 3.56 -16.86
N GLN A 48 14.34 2.83 -16.52
CA GLN A 48 13.17 2.63 -17.39
C GLN A 48 11.87 2.91 -16.64
N ASP A 49 10.91 3.54 -17.30
CA ASP A 49 9.53 3.67 -16.80
C ASP A 49 8.84 2.29 -16.82
N LYS A 50 9.06 1.57 -15.74
CA LYS A 50 8.46 0.27 -15.44
C LYS A 50 7.39 0.44 -14.37
N ASN A 51 6.40 -0.44 -14.39
CA ASN A 51 5.50 -0.60 -13.25
C ASN A 51 6.26 -1.12 -12.02
N ALA A 52 5.67 -0.98 -10.83
CA ALA A 52 6.32 -1.24 -9.55
C ALA A 52 6.91 -2.67 -9.45
N PHE A 53 6.17 -3.70 -9.85
CA PHE A 53 6.66 -5.09 -9.88
C PHE A 53 7.91 -5.25 -10.77
N LYS A 54 7.90 -4.65 -11.97
CA LYS A 54 9.05 -4.71 -12.90
C LYS A 54 10.24 -3.90 -12.39
N LEU A 55 10.02 -2.78 -11.70
CA LEU A 55 11.07 -2.00 -11.03
C LEU A 55 11.75 -2.85 -9.95
N LEU A 56 10.96 -3.48 -9.07
CA LEU A 56 11.49 -4.28 -7.97
C LEU A 56 12.30 -5.49 -8.48
N ASN A 57 11.81 -6.20 -9.50
CA ASN A 57 12.57 -7.31 -10.09
C ASN A 57 13.87 -6.84 -10.76
N ALA A 58 13.83 -5.74 -11.51
CA ALA A 58 15.03 -5.18 -12.14
C ALA A 58 16.06 -4.75 -11.09
N TYR A 59 15.60 -4.16 -9.98
CA TYR A 59 16.45 -3.84 -8.84
C TYR A 59 17.17 -5.09 -8.30
N PHE A 60 16.46 -6.20 -8.09
CA PHE A 60 17.11 -7.43 -7.61
C PHE A 60 18.10 -8.03 -8.59
N GLU A 61 17.91 -7.88 -9.90
CA GLU A 61 18.92 -8.28 -10.89
C GLU A 61 20.19 -7.40 -10.79
N ILE A 62 20.03 -6.09 -10.57
CA ILE A 62 21.16 -5.18 -10.34
C ILE A 62 21.92 -5.58 -9.07
N VAL A 63 21.20 -5.90 -7.98
CA VAL A 63 21.81 -6.32 -6.71
C VAL A 63 22.55 -7.65 -6.84
N LYS A 64 22.06 -8.58 -7.68
CA LYS A 64 22.70 -9.89 -7.89
C LYS A 64 23.99 -9.81 -8.72
N ASN A 65 24.06 -8.90 -9.70
CA ASN A 65 25.15 -8.84 -10.68
C ASN A 65 26.30 -7.88 -10.29
N GLN A 66 26.47 -7.59 -8.99
CA GLN A 66 27.34 -6.53 -8.46
C GLN A 66 28.85 -6.74 -8.68
N ARG A 67 29.41 -6.21 -9.77
CA ARG A 67 30.84 -5.84 -9.82
C ARG A 67 31.09 -4.35 -10.04
N ASP A 68 30.30 -3.67 -10.86
CA ASP A 68 30.69 -2.34 -11.35
C ASP A 68 29.94 -1.13 -10.73
N ASN A 69 28.90 -1.33 -9.91
CA ASN A 69 28.02 -0.25 -9.43
C ASN A 69 27.76 -0.18 -7.91
N ILE A 70 28.60 -0.82 -7.08
CA ILE A 70 28.42 -0.89 -5.63
C ILE A 70 28.36 0.50 -4.98
N CYS A 71 29.20 1.44 -5.42
CA CYS A 71 29.23 2.79 -4.88
C CYS A 71 27.90 3.54 -5.11
N LYS A 72 27.38 3.51 -6.34
CA LYS A 72 26.09 4.13 -6.68
C LYS A 72 24.94 3.53 -5.89
N LEU A 73 24.92 2.20 -5.73
CA LEU A 73 23.90 1.51 -4.96
C LEU A 73 23.93 1.90 -3.47
N ASN A 74 25.11 1.96 -2.87
CA ASN A 74 25.24 2.32 -1.45
C ASN A 74 24.82 3.77 -1.21
N THR A 75 25.17 4.70 -2.11
CA THR A 75 24.70 6.09 -2.04
C THR A 75 23.18 6.18 -2.14
N ALA A 76 22.56 5.48 -3.09
CA ALA A 76 21.09 5.47 -3.22
C ALA A 76 20.40 4.89 -1.98
N ARG A 77 20.96 3.83 -1.38
CA ARG A 77 20.44 3.25 -0.13
C ARG A 77 20.54 4.22 1.05
N LEU A 78 21.64 4.97 1.16
CA LEU A 78 21.81 5.98 2.20
C LEU A 78 20.79 7.12 2.05
N ASN A 79 20.62 7.65 0.83
CA ASN A 79 19.61 8.68 0.56
C ASN A 79 18.19 8.17 0.86
N PHE A 80 17.89 6.92 0.50
CA PHE A 80 16.61 6.30 0.80
C PHE A 80 16.36 6.16 2.31
N LEU A 81 17.37 5.76 3.08
CA LEU A 81 17.28 5.69 4.54
C LEU A 81 17.00 7.06 5.17
N ASP A 82 17.67 8.11 4.69
CA ASP A 82 17.48 9.47 5.21
C ASP A 82 16.10 10.05 4.84
N ASP A 83 15.64 9.85 3.59
CA ASP A 83 14.29 10.22 3.15
C ASP A 83 13.22 9.53 4.01
N LEU A 84 13.36 8.22 4.28
CA LEU A 84 12.44 7.47 5.12
C LEU A 84 12.45 7.96 6.57
N ARG A 85 13.62 8.26 7.14
CA ARG A 85 13.74 8.79 8.50
C ARG A 85 13.05 10.14 8.65
N PHE A 86 13.17 11.01 7.64
CA PHE A 86 12.47 12.29 7.63
C PHE A 86 10.95 12.11 7.63
N VAL A 87 10.43 11.20 6.78
CA VAL A 87 9.00 10.85 6.77
C VAL A 87 8.56 10.27 8.11
N ILE A 88 9.35 9.40 8.74
CA ILE A 88 9.00 8.88 10.07
C ILE A 88 8.85 10.01 11.08
N ILE A 89 9.79 10.96 11.11
CA ILE A 89 9.77 12.09 12.05
C ILE A 89 8.53 12.97 11.81
N SER A 90 8.19 13.27 10.55
CA SER A 90 7.04 14.13 10.24
C SER A 90 5.70 13.52 10.64
N HIS A 91 5.60 12.19 10.76
CA HIS A 91 4.40 11.49 11.21
C HIS A 91 4.36 11.19 12.71
N LEU A 92 5.45 11.44 13.47
CA LEU A 92 5.49 11.13 14.91
C LEU A 92 4.47 11.94 15.72
N GLU A 93 4.33 13.24 15.45
CA GLU A 93 3.47 14.11 16.26
C GLU A 93 1.97 13.84 16.03
N ASN A 94 1.62 13.44 14.81
CA ASN A 94 0.23 13.25 14.37
C ASN A 94 -0.30 11.83 14.58
N SER A 95 0.55 10.90 14.99
CA SER A 95 0.18 9.48 15.19
C SER A 95 -0.31 9.20 16.61
N ALA A 96 -1.19 8.21 16.75
CA ALA A 96 -1.61 7.71 18.06
C ALA A 96 -0.44 7.05 18.83
N LYS A 97 -0.56 6.93 20.16
CA LYS A 97 0.58 6.57 21.05
C LYS A 97 1.24 5.22 20.70
N LYS A 98 0.45 4.24 20.25
CA LYS A 98 0.95 2.90 19.89
C LYS A 98 1.78 2.98 18.60
N GLU A 99 1.32 3.78 17.65
CA GLU A 99 1.88 4.04 16.33
C GLU A 99 3.16 4.87 16.46
N GLN A 100 3.18 5.87 17.35
CA GLN A 100 4.40 6.59 17.74
C GLN A 100 5.50 5.65 18.22
N LYS A 101 5.16 4.60 18.98
CA LYS A 101 6.15 3.61 19.43
C LYS A 101 6.72 2.81 18.26
N ALA A 102 5.88 2.43 17.29
CA ALA A 102 6.32 1.75 16.08
C ALA A 102 7.22 2.66 15.22
N LEU A 103 6.80 3.90 14.96
CA LEU A 103 7.57 4.91 14.23
C LEU A 103 8.91 5.22 14.92
N LYS A 104 8.95 5.39 16.24
CA LYS A 104 10.22 5.57 16.99
C LYS A 104 11.16 4.37 16.83
N ARG A 105 10.62 3.15 16.87
CA ARG A 105 11.40 1.93 16.61
C ARG A 105 11.95 1.94 15.18
N PHE A 106 11.12 2.21 14.18
CA PHE A 106 11.55 2.31 12.78
C PHE A 106 12.64 3.35 12.60
N HIS A 107 12.46 4.57 13.13
CA HIS A 107 13.47 5.62 13.08
C HIS A 107 14.80 5.16 13.70
N SER A 108 14.74 4.58 14.89
CA SER A 108 15.93 4.10 15.61
C SER A 108 16.72 3.07 14.82
N ILE A 109 16.03 2.11 14.21
CA ILE A 109 16.62 1.08 13.36
C ILE A 109 17.27 1.70 12.11
N LEU A 110 16.53 2.53 11.38
CA LEU A 110 17.05 3.13 10.14
C LEU A 110 18.24 4.08 10.43
N HIS A 111 18.22 4.78 11.58
CA HIS A 111 19.33 5.61 12.02
C HIS A 111 20.58 4.77 12.27
N LEU A 112 20.46 3.61 12.94
CA LEU A 112 21.58 2.71 13.17
C LEU A 112 22.18 2.21 11.86
N ILE A 113 21.33 1.78 10.91
CA ILE A 113 21.79 1.29 9.60
C ILE A 113 22.50 2.40 8.81
N SER A 114 21.95 3.62 8.81
CA SER A 114 22.57 4.78 8.15
C SER A 114 23.96 5.07 8.73
N LEU A 115 24.10 5.05 10.06
CA LEU A 115 25.38 5.25 10.74
C LEU A 115 26.40 4.14 10.43
N LEU A 116 25.97 2.87 10.40
CA LEU A 116 26.85 1.74 10.07
C LEU A 116 27.35 1.77 8.62
N ASN A 117 26.51 2.24 7.69
CA ASN A 117 26.88 2.39 6.28
C ASN A 117 27.85 3.57 6.04
N ASN A 118 28.07 4.43 7.04
CA ASN A 118 29.07 5.49 6.99
C ASN A 118 30.45 4.98 7.46
N ASN A 119 31.23 4.44 6.52
CA ASN A 119 32.56 3.83 6.74
C ASN A 119 33.61 4.74 7.42
N LYS A 120 33.32 6.03 7.64
CA LYS A 120 34.23 6.97 8.31
C LYS A 120 34.12 6.96 9.83
N LEU A 121 33.07 6.36 10.40
CA LEU A 121 32.81 6.37 11.84
C LEU A 121 33.35 5.10 12.50
N SER A 122 34.04 5.26 13.64
CA SER A 122 34.33 4.11 14.51
C SER A 122 33.03 3.54 15.08
N LEU A 123 33.00 2.24 15.39
CA LEU A 123 31.83 1.58 15.97
C LEU A 123 31.36 2.24 17.28
N PHE A 124 32.28 2.74 18.12
CA PHE A 124 31.92 3.54 19.29
C PHE A 124 31.09 4.76 18.91
N TYR A 125 31.55 5.55 17.93
CA TYR A 125 30.83 6.75 17.47
C TYR A 125 29.46 6.39 16.89
N VAL A 126 29.33 5.27 16.17
CA VAL A 126 28.05 4.77 15.66
C VAL A 126 27.08 4.49 16.82
N VAL A 127 27.49 3.66 17.79
CA VAL A 127 26.61 3.27 18.92
C VAL A 127 26.30 4.47 19.82
N ASN A 128 27.29 5.31 20.14
CA ASN A 128 27.11 6.53 20.92
C ASN A 128 26.11 7.49 20.27
N THR A 129 26.30 7.81 18.99
CA THR A 129 25.41 8.73 18.26
C THR A 129 24.00 8.16 18.20
N TRP A 130 23.88 6.86 17.88
CA TRP A 130 22.60 6.18 17.81
C TRP A 130 21.84 6.19 19.15
N LEU A 131 22.51 5.87 20.26
CA LEU A 131 21.90 5.88 21.60
C LEU A 131 21.43 7.28 21.99
N ASN A 132 22.28 8.29 21.79
CA ASN A 132 21.96 9.67 22.16
C ASN A 132 20.80 10.26 21.36
N SER A 133 20.60 9.85 20.11
CA SER A 133 19.48 10.32 19.30
C SER A 133 18.18 9.57 19.53
N ASN A 134 18.22 8.34 20.06
CA ASN A 134 17.04 7.47 20.15
C ASN A 134 16.62 7.10 21.58
N SER A 135 17.49 7.32 22.56
CA SER A 135 17.23 7.03 23.97
C SER A 135 17.48 8.29 24.79
N ARG A 136 16.39 8.84 25.35
CA ARG A 136 16.46 10.03 26.20
C ARG A 136 17.34 9.76 27.42
N ILE A 137 18.13 10.76 27.80
CA ILE A 137 18.88 10.84 29.05
C ILE A 137 18.46 12.14 29.71
N ASP A 138 18.22 12.12 31.01
CA ASP A 138 18.01 13.35 31.77
C ASP A 138 19.36 14.02 32.01
N ASP A 139 19.41 15.35 31.93
CA ASP A 139 20.67 16.12 31.91
C ASP A 139 21.54 15.94 33.16
N ASP A 140 20.94 15.51 34.27
CA ASP A 140 21.57 15.24 35.56
C ASP A 140 22.04 13.79 35.73
N ASN A 141 21.78 12.90 34.76
CA ASN A 141 22.19 11.50 34.85
C ASN A 141 23.65 11.31 34.45
N GLU A 142 24.57 11.61 35.37
CA GLU A 142 26.01 11.54 35.12
C GLU A 142 26.50 10.13 34.73
N ILE A 143 25.88 9.08 35.26
CA ILE A 143 26.31 7.70 35.02
C ILE A 143 26.05 7.34 33.57
N VAL A 144 24.83 7.55 33.06
CA VAL A 144 24.50 7.24 31.67
C VAL A 144 25.27 8.15 30.71
N HIS A 145 25.49 9.41 31.06
CA HIS A 145 26.38 10.30 30.29
C HIS A 145 27.82 9.76 30.22
N ALA A 146 28.36 9.20 31.31
CA ALA A 146 29.67 8.58 31.31
C ALA A 146 29.71 7.27 30.51
N LEU A 147 28.71 6.40 30.64
CA LEU A 147 28.62 5.15 29.87
C LEU A 147 28.58 5.40 28.36
N ARG A 148 27.83 6.42 27.94
CA ARG A 148 27.78 6.79 26.52
C ARG A 148 29.02 7.56 26.08
N GLY A 149 29.77 8.18 26.98
CA GLY A 149 30.92 9.03 26.62
C GLY A 149 30.52 10.46 26.24
N ASN A 150 29.43 10.98 26.80
CA ASN A 150 28.95 12.36 26.62
C ASN A 150 29.75 13.33 27.51
N ILE A 151 31.06 13.42 27.26
CA ILE A 151 31.99 14.15 28.12
C ILE A 151 31.63 15.63 28.26
N GLY A 152 31.07 16.25 27.22
CA GLY A 152 30.60 17.64 27.28
C GLY A 152 29.53 17.89 28.36
N ASN A 153 28.63 16.92 28.58
CA ASN A 153 27.62 17.01 29.64
C ASN A 153 28.27 16.82 31.02
N LEU A 154 29.23 15.91 31.13
CA LEU A 154 29.97 15.71 32.39
C LEU A 154 30.81 16.92 32.78
N ILE A 155 31.41 17.62 31.81
CA ILE A 155 32.14 18.89 32.08
C ILE A 155 31.18 19.97 32.60
N LYS A 156 29.92 19.99 32.14
CA LYS A 156 28.91 20.93 32.66
C LYS A 156 28.51 20.59 34.10
N LEU A 157 28.31 19.30 34.39
CA LEU A 157 27.96 18.82 35.74
C LEU A 157 29.12 18.96 36.73
N TYR A 158 30.36 18.71 36.27
CA TYR A 158 31.57 18.74 37.09
C TYR A 158 32.67 19.59 36.43
N PRO A 159 32.55 20.94 36.45
CA PRO A 159 33.52 21.84 35.81
C PRO A 159 34.94 21.69 36.36
N ASN A 160 35.07 21.36 37.64
CA ASN A 160 36.35 21.16 38.32
C ASN A 160 37.12 19.94 37.79
N CYS A 161 36.46 19.00 37.11
CA CYS A 161 37.05 17.80 36.53
C CYS A 161 37.35 17.97 35.02
N ARG A 162 37.22 19.19 34.47
CA ARG A 162 37.36 19.45 33.03
C ARG A 162 38.68 18.92 32.45
N GLU A 163 39.79 19.21 33.10
CA GLU A 163 41.12 18.80 32.63
C GLU A 163 41.21 17.27 32.50
N ALA A 164 40.79 16.55 33.54
CA ALA A 164 40.73 15.09 33.54
C ALA A 164 39.88 14.56 32.37
N PHE A 165 38.69 15.13 32.15
CA PHE A 165 37.77 14.72 31.09
C PHE A 165 38.29 15.00 29.68
N GLU A 166 38.86 16.17 29.44
CA GLU A 166 39.42 16.55 28.14
C GLU A 166 40.64 15.71 27.79
N GLU A 167 41.51 15.44 28.76
CA GLU A 167 42.69 14.59 28.57
C GLU A 167 42.28 13.15 28.24
N LEU A 168 41.33 12.58 28.98
CA LEU A 168 40.81 11.25 28.70
C LEU A 168 40.21 11.17 27.29
N THR A 169 39.43 12.17 26.91
CA THR A 169 38.80 12.24 25.58
C THR A 169 39.85 12.19 24.47
N LYS A 170 40.98 12.90 24.63
CA LYS A 170 42.10 12.89 23.68
C LYS A 170 42.76 11.52 23.60
N ILE A 171 43.07 10.91 24.75
CA ILE A 171 43.70 9.57 24.83
C ILE A 171 42.81 8.54 24.10
N GLU A 172 41.52 8.52 24.43
CA GLU A 172 40.57 7.58 23.85
C GLU A 172 40.35 7.81 22.35
N ALA A 173 40.23 9.06 21.91
CA ALA A 173 40.11 9.39 20.50
C ALA A 173 41.36 9.00 19.70
N HIS A 174 42.56 9.17 20.26
CA HIS A 174 43.80 8.74 19.61
C HIS A 174 43.88 7.21 19.50
N TYR A 175 43.49 6.48 20.54
CA TYR A 175 43.52 5.02 20.53
C TYR A 175 42.52 4.44 19.53
N ARG A 176 41.26 4.90 19.55
CA ARG A 176 40.20 4.46 18.63
C ARG A 176 40.51 4.73 17.17
N ASN A 177 41.13 5.87 16.87
CA ASN A 177 41.54 6.24 15.51
C ASN A 177 42.89 5.63 15.11
N CYS A 178 43.41 4.64 15.86
CA CYS A 178 44.68 3.98 15.58
C CYS A 178 45.90 4.91 15.50
N LYS A 179 45.82 6.10 16.13
CA LYS A 179 46.93 7.06 16.17
C LYS A 179 48.01 6.68 17.20
N ILE A 180 47.67 5.81 18.16
CA ILE A 180 48.59 5.27 19.16
C ILE A 180 48.47 3.75 19.28
N SER A 181 49.56 3.10 19.69
CA SER A 181 49.61 1.65 19.94
C SER A 181 48.91 1.28 21.25
N SER A 182 48.55 0.00 21.42
CA SER A 182 47.97 -0.53 22.67
C SER A 182 48.87 -0.33 23.87
N LEU A 183 50.19 -0.54 23.72
CA LEU A 183 51.17 -0.31 24.78
C LEU A 183 51.19 1.16 25.20
N LYS A 184 51.22 2.10 24.23
CA LYS A 184 51.21 3.53 24.53
C LYS A 184 49.89 3.97 25.16
N TYR A 185 48.76 3.43 24.70
CA TYR A 185 47.46 3.67 25.32
C TYR A 185 47.42 3.20 26.78
N SER A 186 47.89 1.98 27.07
CA SER A 186 47.93 1.45 28.44
C SER A 186 48.78 2.31 29.39
N LEU A 187 49.93 2.81 28.92
CA LEU A 187 50.77 3.73 29.69
C LEU A 187 50.05 5.06 29.97
N LEU A 188 49.48 5.70 28.94
CA LEU A 188 48.76 6.97 29.07
C LEU A 188 47.51 6.82 29.96
N ARG A 189 46.78 5.70 29.88
CA ARG A 189 45.64 5.44 30.76
C ARG A 189 46.07 5.25 32.21
N LYS A 190 47.19 4.55 32.47
CA LYS A 190 47.72 4.39 33.83
C LYS A 190 48.14 5.72 34.44
N GLU A 191 48.83 6.55 33.66
CA GLU A 191 49.23 7.91 34.06
C GLU A 191 48.00 8.78 34.36
N TRP A 192 47.01 8.78 33.47
CA TRP A 192 45.75 9.49 33.67
C TRP A 192 45.03 9.07 34.96
N ILE A 193 44.96 7.76 35.25
CA ILE A 193 44.37 7.25 36.50
C ILE A 193 45.15 7.78 37.72
N GLN A 194 46.49 7.74 37.68
CA GLN A 194 47.31 8.22 38.79
C GLN A 194 47.11 9.72 39.07
N ASN A 195 46.92 10.51 38.02
CA ASN A 195 46.80 11.97 38.14
C ASN A 195 45.38 12.41 38.55
N TYR A 196 44.34 11.71 38.10
CA TYR A 196 42.96 12.22 38.20
C TYR A 196 41.96 11.33 38.95
N TYR A 197 42.32 10.12 39.39
CA TYR A 197 41.35 9.22 40.02
C TYR A 197 40.63 9.85 41.22
N TYR A 198 41.37 10.49 42.13
CA TYR A 198 40.80 11.11 43.34
C TYR A 198 40.12 12.45 43.10
N SER A 199 40.27 13.05 41.91
CA SER A 199 39.57 14.30 41.57
C SER A 199 38.21 14.05 40.91
N LEU A 200 37.89 12.80 40.57
CA LEU A 200 36.59 12.41 40.00
C LEU A 200 35.55 12.11 41.09
N PRO A 201 34.26 12.40 40.86
CA PRO A 201 33.18 11.91 41.70
C PRO A 201 33.22 10.39 41.85
N CYS A 202 32.94 9.87 43.05
CA CYS A 202 32.98 8.43 43.32
C CYS A 202 32.11 7.62 42.36
N SER A 203 30.96 8.15 41.93
CA SER A 203 30.05 7.51 40.95
C SER A 203 30.68 7.31 39.57
N LEU A 204 31.69 8.11 39.21
CA LEU A 204 32.35 8.10 37.91
C LEU A 204 33.70 7.37 37.91
N GLN A 205 34.32 7.21 39.08
CA GLN A 205 35.63 6.58 39.23
C GLN A 205 35.66 5.15 38.67
N ASP A 206 34.65 4.35 38.99
CA ASP A 206 34.57 2.97 38.51
C ASP A 206 34.40 2.91 36.99
N ILE A 207 33.53 3.75 36.43
CA ILE A 207 33.27 3.82 34.98
C ILE A 207 34.56 4.18 34.23
N PHE A 208 35.24 5.26 34.63
CA PHE A 208 36.44 5.71 33.93
C PHE A 208 37.68 4.83 34.16
N THR A 209 37.65 3.96 35.17
CA THR A 209 38.66 2.90 35.36
C THR A 209 38.29 1.58 34.67
N GLY A 210 37.18 1.54 33.93
CA GLY A 210 36.77 0.38 33.12
C GLY A 210 35.92 -0.65 33.87
N LYS A 211 35.35 -0.29 35.02
CA LYS A 211 34.44 -1.14 35.82
C LYS A 211 33.00 -0.66 35.67
N ILE A 212 32.06 -1.60 35.56
CA ILE A 212 30.63 -1.30 35.50
C ILE A 212 29.83 -2.33 36.31
N GLN A 213 28.80 -1.87 37.02
CA GLN A 213 27.81 -2.74 37.68
C GLN A 213 26.65 -3.05 36.72
N TYR A 214 26.02 -4.22 36.85
CA TYR A 214 25.27 -4.91 35.79
C TYR A 214 23.82 -4.44 35.52
N ASP A 215 23.38 -3.28 36.00
CA ASP A 215 21.96 -2.88 35.95
C ASP A 215 21.55 -2.02 34.74
N PHE A 216 22.36 -2.00 33.66
CA PHE A 216 22.08 -1.21 32.44
C PHE A 216 21.61 -2.07 31.27
N HIS A 217 20.85 -1.47 30.35
CA HIS A 217 20.51 -2.13 29.10
C HIS A 217 21.78 -2.49 28.32
N TRP A 218 21.81 -3.66 27.68
CA TRP A 218 23.01 -4.21 27.05
C TRP A 218 23.65 -3.26 26.02
N SER A 219 22.86 -2.42 25.35
CA SER A 219 23.37 -1.41 24.40
C SER A 219 24.20 -0.31 25.07
N GLU A 220 23.86 0.10 26.30
CA GLU A 220 24.66 1.05 27.09
C GLU A 220 26.00 0.42 27.48
N ILE A 221 25.95 -0.84 27.92
CA ILE A 221 27.13 -1.62 28.27
C ILE A 221 28.04 -1.80 27.05
N LEU A 222 27.45 -2.02 25.86
CA LEU A 222 28.18 -2.10 24.61
C LEU A 222 28.89 -0.76 24.32
N CYS A 223 28.17 0.36 24.43
CA CYS A 223 28.76 1.69 24.24
C CYS A 223 29.93 1.94 25.20
N PHE A 224 29.76 1.59 26.47
CA PHE A 224 30.79 1.68 27.50
C PHE A 224 32.02 0.83 27.18
N LYS A 225 31.82 -0.44 26.81
CA LYS A 225 32.91 -1.36 26.44
C LYS A 225 33.67 -0.87 25.20
N LEU A 226 32.97 -0.29 24.23
CA LEU A 226 33.57 0.34 23.05
C LEU A 226 34.29 1.65 23.39
N ALA A 227 33.86 2.36 24.43
CA ALA A 227 34.43 3.63 24.86
C ALA A 227 35.73 3.46 25.66
N TYR A 228 35.78 2.49 26.58
CA TYR A 228 36.83 2.36 27.60
C TYR A 228 37.46 0.95 27.71
N GLY A 229 37.08 0.03 26.82
CA GLY A 229 37.61 -1.34 26.80
C GLY A 229 39.12 -1.38 26.54
N SER A 230 39.83 -2.25 27.26
CA SER A 230 41.29 -2.35 27.25
C SER A 230 41.90 -2.98 25.99
N SER A 231 41.08 -3.52 25.09
CA SER A 231 41.51 -4.25 23.90
C SER A 231 40.87 -3.67 22.63
N LYS A 232 41.62 -3.68 21.53
CA LYS A 232 41.10 -3.47 20.16
C LYS A 232 40.27 -4.69 19.73
N ASN A 233 39.28 -5.04 20.53
CA ASN A 233 38.43 -6.16 20.30
C ASN A 233 37.58 -5.87 19.06
N SER A 234 37.49 -6.85 18.16
CA SER A 234 36.48 -6.80 17.12
C SER A 234 35.10 -6.75 17.80
N LEU A 235 34.07 -6.23 17.11
CA LEU A 235 32.70 -6.25 17.64
C LEU A 235 32.30 -7.63 18.18
N ASN A 236 32.73 -8.69 17.49
CA ASN A 236 32.47 -10.07 17.88
C ASN A 236 33.09 -10.43 19.23
N ASP A 237 34.27 -9.91 19.55
CA ASP A 237 34.94 -10.18 20.82
C ASP A 237 34.24 -9.44 21.96
N VAL A 238 33.85 -8.18 21.74
CA VAL A 238 33.06 -7.40 22.73
C VAL A 238 31.70 -8.07 22.99
N LEU A 239 31.01 -8.51 21.94
CA LEU A 239 29.71 -9.18 22.09
C LEU A 239 29.84 -10.55 22.78
N LYS A 240 30.91 -11.31 22.53
CA LYS A 240 31.18 -12.58 23.24
C LYS A 240 31.36 -12.37 24.74
N GLU A 241 32.10 -11.34 25.15
CA GLU A 241 32.25 -10.97 26.57
C GLU A 241 30.92 -10.58 27.23
N MET A 242 29.96 -10.12 26.42
CA MET A 242 28.66 -9.66 26.87
C MET A 242 27.55 -10.70 26.70
N ASN A 243 27.85 -11.93 26.25
CA ASN A 243 26.84 -12.94 25.90
C ASN A 243 25.81 -13.18 27.00
N ASP A 244 26.24 -13.18 28.27
CA ASP A 244 25.36 -13.42 29.42
C ASP A 244 24.48 -12.19 29.77
N LEU A 245 24.81 -11.00 29.25
CA LEU A 245 24.09 -9.73 29.47
C LEU A 245 23.10 -9.42 28.35
N ILE A 246 23.25 -10.06 27.19
CA ILE A 246 22.34 -9.89 26.06
C ILE A 246 21.09 -10.72 26.36
N SER A 247 20.15 -10.10 27.07
CA SER A 247 18.88 -10.73 27.49
C SER A 247 18.02 -11.22 26.31
N CYS A 248 18.20 -10.65 25.12
CA CYS A 248 17.60 -11.12 23.87
C CYS A 248 18.45 -10.76 22.64
N LYS A 249 18.51 -11.66 21.65
CA LYS A 249 19.03 -11.35 20.31
C LYS A 249 17.94 -10.60 19.54
N ASP A 250 17.89 -9.30 19.75
CA ASP A 250 16.94 -8.40 19.11
C ASP A 250 17.42 -7.92 17.72
N GLU A 251 16.64 -7.07 17.06
CA GLU A 251 16.97 -6.53 15.73
C GLU A 251 18.31 -5.76 15.72
N ILE A 252 18.61 -5.04 16.81
CA ILE A 252 19.85 -4.26 16.93
C ILE A 252 21.04 -5.21 16.97
N TYR A 253 20.94 -6.30 17.74
CA TYR A 253 21.96 -7.34 17.78
C TYR A 253 22.21 -7.94 16.39
N TYR A 254 21.17 -8.30 15.65
CA TYR A 254 21.32 -8.88 14.32
C TYR A 254 21.90 -7.91 13.29
N ILE A 255 21.51 -6.63 13.34
CA ILE A 255 22.09 -5.57 12.50
C ILE A 255 23.59 -5.43 12.78
N LEU A 256 23.98 -5.31 14.06
CA LEU A 256 25.38 -5.13 14.46
C LEU A 256 26.23 -6.35 14.07
N THR A 257 25.70 -7.55 14.23
CA THR A 257 26.42 -8.80 13.90
C THR A 257 26.39 -9.19 12.43
N ASN A 258 25.77 -8.38 11.57
CA ASN A 258 25.51 -8.70 10.15
C ASN A 258 24.76 -10.02 9.94
N ASN A 259 23.95 -10.46 10.90
CA ASN A 259 23.16 -11.69 10.80
C ASN A 259 21.78 -11.37 10.19
N TYR A 260 21.79 -11.02 8.91
CA TYR A 260 20.60 -10.55 8.20
C TYR A 260 19.53 -11.62 8.00
N ASP A 261 19.90 -12.89 7.91
CA ASP A 261 18.93 -13.99 7.79
C ASP A 261 18.03 -14.08 9.03
N GLU A 262 18.61 -14.02 10.23
CA GLU A 262 17.84 -14.02 11.48
C GLU A 262 17.09 -12.69 11.70
N LEU A 263 17.65 -11.56 11.25
CA LEU A 263 16.95 -10.28 11.23
C LEU A 263 15.64 -10.38 10.43
N ILE A 264 15.69 -10.92 9.21
CA ILE A 264 14.54 -11.05 8.31
C ILE A 264 13.50 -12.02 8.89
N LYS A 265 13.93 -13.16 9.46
CA LYS A 265 13.03 -14.14 10.10
C LYS A 265 12.32 -13.59 11.33
N SER A 266 13.00 -12.76 12.12
CA SER A 266 12.44 -12.17 13.35
C SER A 266 11.60 -10.91 13.10
N SER A 267 11.60 -10.40 11.86
CA SER A 267 10.90 -9.17 11.47
C SER A 267 9.57 -9.47 10.76
N SER A 268 8.71 -8.45 10.66
CA SER A 268 7.42 -8.54 9.96
C SER A 268 7.01 -7.19 9.35
N GLY A 269 6.06 -7.23 8.42
CA GLY A 269 5.49 -6.05 7.79
C GLY A 269 6.50 -5.11 7.11
N TRP A 270 6.31 -3.81 7.31
CA TRP A 270 7.06 -2.77 6.59
C TRP A 270 8.57 -2.82 6.84
N ILE A 271 9.02 -3.01 8.09
CA ILE A 271 10.46 -2.99 8.39
C ILE A 271 11.18 -4.19 7.75
N LYS A 272 10.52 -5.36 7.70
CA LYS A 272 11.04 -6.54 6.99
C LYS A 272 11.23 -6.22 5.50
N MET A 273 10.24 -5.59 4.86
CA MET A 273 10.36 -5.13 3.47
C MET A 273 11.57 -4.19 3.28
N ILE A 274 11.80 -3.26 4.20
CA ILE A 274 12.96 -2.36 4.13
C ILE A 274 14.29 -3.12 4.27
N TYR A 275 14.39 -4.07 5.20
CA TYR A 275 15.58 -4.93 5.29
C TYR A 275 15.85 -5.68 3.99
N CYS A 276 14.78 -6.16 3.33
CA CYS A 276 14.90 -6.82 2.03
C CYS A 276 15.42 -5.94 0.90
N LEU A 277 15.16 -4.64 0.95
CA LEU A 277 15.67 -3.67 -0.02
C LEU A 277 17.11 -3.26 0.30
N LEU A 278 17.48 -3.21 1.58
CA LEU A 278 18.81 -2.76 1.99
C LEU A 278 19.86 -3.85 1.89
N TYR A 279 19.50 -5.09 2.19
CA TYR A 279 20.43 -6.21 2.25
C TYR A 279 20.20 -7.16 1.07
N ASN A 280 21.28 -7.75 0.56
CA ASN A 280 21.19 -8.71 -0.54
C ASN A 280 20.62 -10.02 -0.02
N ILE A 281 19.30 -10.21 -0.15
CA ILE A 281 18.67 -11.47 0.28
C ILE A 281 18.78 -12.51 -0.84
N SER A 282 19.21 -13.70 -0.44
CA SER A 282 19.15 -14.94 -1.21
C SER A 282 17.73 -15.34 -1.62
N ASN A 283 16.70 -14.98 -0.84
CA ASN A 283 15.30 -15.37 -1.06
C ASN A 283 14.38 -14.17 -1.35
N ARG A 284 13.85 -14.12 -2.57
CA ARG A 284 12.86 -13.10 -2.96
C ARG A 284 11.48 -13.32 -2.35
N SER A 285 11.15 -14.51 -1.85
CA SER A 285 9.82 -14.72 -1.24
C SER A 285 9.63 -13.83 -0.02
N ASP A 286 10.67 -13.58 0.77
CA ASP A 286 10.58 -12.79 2.01
C ASP A 286 10.07 -11.37 1.80
N ILE A 287 10.46 -10.69 0.71
CA ILE A 287 9.94 -9.36 0.41
C ILE A 287 8.48 -9.43 -0.05
N TYR A 288 8.13 -10.41 -0.89
CA TYR A 288 6.77 -10.56 -1.38
C TYR A 288 5.80 -10.92 -0.25
N ASP A 289 6.21 -11.81 0.66
CA ASP A 289 5.43 -12.16 1.85
C ASP A 289 5.20 -10.93 2.74
N SER A 290 6.23 -10.08 2.91
CA SER A 290 6.11 -8.83 3.67
C SER A 290 5.18 -7.82 3.00
N ILE A 291 5.24 -7.71 1.67
CA ILE A 291 4.34 -6.85 0.88
C ILE A 291 2.91 -7.35 0.97
N LEU A 292 2.68 -8.66 0.87
CA LEU A 292 1.36 -9.26 0.97
C LEU A 292 0.77 -9.09 2.38
N GLU A 293 1.58 -9.30 3.42
CA GLU A 293 1.18 -9.06 4.81
C GLU A 293 0.75 -7.59 4.99
N LEU A 294 1.60 -6.64 4.57
CA LEU A 294 1.33 -5.21 4.69
C LEU A 294 0.11 -4.78 3.88
N GLY A 295 0.00 -5.21 2.62
CA GLY A 295 -1.13 -4.90 1.75
C GLY A 295 -2.46 -5.44 2.29
N ASN A 296 -2.48 -6.66 2.84
CA ASN A 296 -3.68 -7.22 3.46
C ASN A 296 -4.10 -6.47 4.73
N ASN A 297 -3.13 -6.00 5.53
CA ASN A 297 -3.43 -5.18 6.70
C ASN A 297 -3.98 -3.81 6.29
N LEU A 298 -3.40 -3.20 5.24
CA LEU A 298 -3.84 -1.92 4.70
C LEU A 298 -5.21 -2.00 4.02
N LEU A 299 -5.56 -3.14 3.41
CA LEU A 299 -6.83 -3.33 2.70
C LEU A 299 -8.06 -3.00 3.57
N LYS A 300 -7.97 -3.26 4.87
CA LYS A 300 -9.04 -2.98 5.84
C LYS A 300 -9.16 -1.49 6.20
N LEU A 301 -8.12 -0.70 5.95
CA LEU A 301 -8.01 0.71 6.32
C LEU A 301 -8.13 1.62 5.11
N ASP A 302 -7.33 1.34 4.08
CA ASP A 302 -7.24 2.10 2.85
C ASP A 302 -6.87 1.18 1.69
N TRP A 303 -7.85 0.91 0.83
CA TRP A 303 -7.70 0.04 -0.32
C TRP A 303 -6.80 0.64 -1.41
N GLN A 304 -6.64 1.97 -1.48
CA GLN A 304 -5.79 2.62 -2.48
C GLN A 304 -4.33 2.37 -2.15
N VAL A 305 -3.95 2.62 -0.89
CA VAL A 305 -2.58 2.35 -0.43
C VAL A 305 -2.30 0.84 -0.47
N ALA A 306 -3.29 -0.01 -0.14
CA ALA A 306 -3.13 -1.46 -0.30
C ALA A 306 -2.83 -1.87 -1.75
N LEU A 307 -3.54 -1.30 -2.73
CA LEU A 307 -3.28 -1.53 -4.16
C LEU A 307 -1.86 -1.12 -4.54
N ASP A 308 -1.40 0.05 -4.10
CA ASP A 308 -0.04 0.50 -4.35
C ASP A 308 1.00 -0.53 -3.84
N TYR A 309 0.86 -1.06 -2.62
CA TYR A 309 1.75 -2.13 -2.16
C TYR A 309 1.60 -3.43 -2.97
N PHE A 310 0.38 -3.86 -3.28
CA PHE A 310 0.16 -5.06 -4.10
C PHE A 310 0.76 -4.92 -5.51
N SER A 311 0.92 -3.70 -6.03
CA SER A 311 1.55 -3.43 -7.32
C SER A 311 3.01 -3.89 -7.41
N PHE A 312 3.67 -4.14 -6.26
CA PHE A 312 4.99 -4.79 -6.21
C PHE A 312 4.93 -6.31 -6.37
N THR A 313 3.76 -6.92 -6.60
CA THR A 313 3.60 -8.38 -6.68
C THR A 313 3.09 -8.84 -8.05
N ALA A 314 3.39 -10.09 -8.40
CA ALA A 314 2.84 -10.75 -9.59
C ALA A 314 1.31 -10.94 -9.49
N TYR A 315 0.75 -10.92 -8.28
CA TYR A 315 -0.67 -11.13 -8.01
C TYR A 315 -1.48 -9.83 -7.96
N SER A 316 -0.88 -8.71 -8.35
CA SER A 316 -1.51 -7.38 -8.31
C SER A 316 -2.86 -7.32 -9.03
N ASN A 317 -2.99 -7.96 -10.20
CA ASN A 317 -4.28 -8.01 -10.93
C ASN A 317 -5.35 -8.79 -10.15
N HIS A 318 -4.99 -9.88 -9.48
CA HIS A 318 -5.92 -10.67 -8.66
C HIS A 318 -6.45 -9.88 -7.45
N PHE A 319 -5.59 -9.09 -6.80
CA PHE A 319 -6.03 -8.21 -5.71
C PHE A 319 -6.90 -7.07 -6.23
N PHE A 320 -6.56 -6.49 -7.38
CA PHE A 320 -7.39 -5.50 -8.05
C PHE A 320 -8.80 -6.04 -8.33
N ASP A 321 -8.92 -7.20 -8.97
CA ASP A 321 -10.21 -7.85 -9.27
C ASP A 321 -11.04 -8.14 -8.01
N LYS A 322 -10.40 -8.53 -6.91
CA LYS A 322 -11.10 -8.73 -5.63
C LYS A 322 -11.58 -7.42 -5.01
N ILE A 323 -10.82 -6.34 -5.14
CA ILE A 323 -11.15 -5.05 -4.55
C ILE A 323 -12.34 -4.44 -5.29
N ILE A 324 -12.33 -4.43 -6.61
CA ILE A 324 -13.40 -3.81 -7.40
C ILE A 324 -14.78 -4.39 -7.06
N LEU A 325 -14.86 -5.70 -6.78
CA LEU A 325 -16.12 -6.38 -6.45
C LEU A 325 -16.70 -6.01 -5.07
N ASN A 326 -15.85 -5.52 -4.16
CA ASN A 326 -16.23 -5.22 -2.78
C ASN A 326 -16.37 -3.71 -2.51
N LEU A 327 -16.01 -2.85 -3.45
CA LEU A 327 -16.09 -1.41 -3.29
C LEU A 327 -17.49 -0.87 -3.62
N ASN A 328 -17.90 0.16 -2.87
CA ASN A 328 -19.05 0.97 -3.24
C ASN A 328 -18.67 1.90 -4.39
N MET A 329 -18.81 1.42 -5.63
CA MET A 329 -18.35 2.09 -6.84
C MET A 329 -19.08 3.41 -7.08
N ASN A 330 -18.33 4.46 -7.43
CA ASN A 330 -18.85 5.75 -7.86
C ASN A 330 -17.93 6.34 -8.95
N PRO A 331 -18.29 7.45 -9.62
CA PRO A 331 -17.49 7.99 -10.74
C PRO A 331 -16.04 8.31 -10.37
N VAL A 332 -15.80 8.82 -9.16
CA VAL A 332 -14.45 9.18 -8.68
C VAL A 332 -13.60 7.93 -8.45
N ILE A 333 -14.19 6.91 -7.81
CA ILE A 333 -13.53 5.63 -7.56
C ILE A 333 -13.25 4.91 -8.88
N PHE A 334 -14.21 4.91 -9.80
CA PHE A 334 -14.06 4.30 -11.12
C PHE A 334 -12.91 4.95 -11.89
N ASP A 335 -12.87 6.28 -11.98
CA ASP A 335 -11.81 7.01 -12.67
C ASP A 335 -10.42 6.75 -12.06
N PHE A 336 -10.33 6.69 -10.72
CA PHE A 336 -9.10 6.27 -10.05
C PHE A 336 -8.66 4.86 -10.45
N LEU A 337 -9.58 3.88 -10.37
CA LEU A 337 -9.29 2.48 -10.68
C LEU A 337 -8.95 2.28 -12.16
N GLN A 338 -9.57 3.04 -13.06
CA GLN A 338 -9.28 3.01 -14.49
C GLN A 338 -7.86 3.53 -14.76
N ARG A 339 -7.48 4.67 -14.17
CA ARG A 339 -6.10 5.18 -14.24
C ARG A 339 -5.09 4.19 -13.65
N TYR A 340 -5.45 3.55 -12.54
CA TYR A 340 -4.63 2.52 -11.90
C TYR A 340 -4.46 1.28 -12.79
N ALA A 341 -5.52 0.80 -13.44
CA ALA A 341 -5.48 -0.34 -14.37
C ALA A 341 -4.60 -0.02 -15.58
N ILE A 342 -4.74 1.17 -16.19
CA ILE A 342 -3.91 1.63 -17.30
C ILE A 342 -2.43 1.69 -16.89
N ARG A 343 -2.13 2.33 -15.76
CA ARG A 343 -0.75 2.46 -15.23
C ARG A 343 -0.06 1.11 -15.05
N ASN A 344 -0.81 0.08 -14.67
CA ASN A 344 -0.29 -1.26 -14.41
C ASN A 344 -0.48 -2.25 -15.57
N ASN A 345 -1.13 -1.82 -16.66
CA ASN A 345 -1.48 -2.65 -17.82
C ASN A 345 -2.37 -3.86 -17.43
N PHE A 346 -3.44 -3.60 -16.69
CA PHE A 346 -4.44 -4.59 -16.29
C PHE A 346 -5.63 -4.58 -17.25
N ASN A 347 -6.34 -5.72 -17.32
CA ASN A 347 -7.61 -5.78 -18.02
C ASN A 347 -8.68 -5.06 -17.18
N SER A 348 -9.30 -4.03 -17.75
CA SER A 348 -10.35 -3.22 -17.11
C SER A 348 -11.77 -3.73 -17.36
N ASP A 349 -11.97 -4.83 -18.11
CA ASP A 349 -13.30 -5.39 -18.40
C ASP A 349 -14.12 -5.66 -17.12
N GLY A 350 -13.48 -6.23 -16.09
CA GLY A 350 -14.13 -6.50 -14.80
C GLY A 350 -14.55 -5.22 -14.08
N LEU A 351 -13.71 -4.18 -14.14
CA LEU A 351 -14.02 -2.86 -13.56
C LEU A 351 -15.19 -2.21 -14.30
N ASN A 352 -15.16 -2.21 -15.63
CA ASN A 352 -16.20 -1.65 -16.47
C ASN A 352 -17.54 -2.34 -16.21
N LYS A 353 -17.58 -3.68 -16.18
CA LYS A 353 -18.80 -4.44 -15.83
C LYS A 353 -19.31 -4.09 -14.43
N THR A 354 -18.42 -3.97 -13.45
CA THR A 354 -18.80 -3.63 -12.07
C THR A 354 -19.42 -2.23 -11.97
N TYR A 355 -18.83 -1.24 -12.66
CA TYR A 355 -19.35 0.12 -12.65
C TYR A 355 -20.65 0.26 -13.44
N ALA A 356 -20.76 -0.42 -14.59
CA ALA A 356 -22.00 -0.51 -15.35
C ALA A 356 -23.13 -1.04 -14.46
N ASN A 357 -22.89 -2.12 -13.72
CA ASN A 357 -23.87 -2.69 -12.79
C ASN A 357 -24.21 -1.77 -11.61
N CYS A 358 -23.29 -0.90 -11.20
CA CYS A 358 -23.57 0.13 -10.20
C CYS A 358 -24.57 1.16 -10.74
N LEU A 359 -24.33 1.71 -11.94
CA LEU A 359 -25.23 2.67 -12.60
C LEU A 359 -26.63 2.09 -12.81
N LEU A 360 -26.70 0.81 -13.23
CA LEU A 360 -27.94 0.08 -13.42
C LEU A 360 -28.74 -0.05 -12.12
N LYS A 361 -28.09 -0.44 -11.00
CA LYS A 361 -28.73 -0.55 -9.67
C LYS A 361 -29.19 0.79 -9.13
N GLN A 362 -28.46 1.87 -9.41
CA GLN A 362 -28.83 3.23 -9.02
C GLN A 362 -29.92 3.85 -9.90
N ARG A 363 -30.35 3.16 -10.97
CA ARG A 363 -31.31 3.65 -11.98
C ARG A 363 -30.84 4.90 -12.73
N ASN A 364 -29.51 5.10 -12.83
CA ASN A 364 -28.91 6.16 -13.64
C ASN A 364 -28.82 5.71 -15.10
N PHE A 365 -29.98 5.47 -15.73
CA PHE A 365 -30.06 4.76 -17.02
C PHE A 365 -29.45 5.50 -18.20
N ILE A 366 -29.49 6.84 -18.23
CA ILE A 366 -28.82 7.63 -19.26
C ILE A 366 -27.30 7.47 -19.16
N ASP A 367 -26.75 7.58 -17.96
CA ASP A 367 -25.31 7.43 -17.74
C ASP A 367 -24.86 6.00 -17.98
N TYR A 368 -25.67 5.01 -17.59
CA TYR A 368 -25.45 3.60 -17.90
C TYR A 368 -25.32 3.36 -19.40
N LEU A 369 -26.26 3.91 -20.19
CA LEU A 369 -26.26 3.75 -21.63
C LEU A 369 -25.08 4.47 -22.30
N LYS A 370 -24.78 5.71 -21.89
CA LYS A 370 -23.58 6.43 -22.35
C LYS A 370 -22.31 5.65 -22.03
N PHE A 371 -22.24 5.06 -20.84
CA PHE A 371 -21.09 4.30 -20.38
C PHE A 371 -20.87 3.02 -21.20
N ILE A 372 -21.91 2.20 -21.39
CA ILE A 372 -21.85 1.00 -22.25
C ILE A 372 -21.34 1.36 -23.65
N ASN A 373 -21.83 2.48 -24.18
CA ASN A 373 -21.51 2.91 -25.54
C ASN A 373 -20.06 3.37 -25.64
N ASN A 374 -19.60 4.18 -24.68
CA ASN A 374 -18.22 4.70 -24.66
C ASN A 374 -17.18 3.59 -24.43
N GLU A 375 -17.47 2.65 -23.53
CA GLU A 375 -16.56 1.55 -23.20
C GLU A 375 -16.74 0.30 -24.09
N HIS A 376 -17.63 0.37 -25.09
CA HIS A 376 -17.92 -0.74 -26.01
C HIS A 376 -18.25 -2.06 -25.32
N LEU A 377 -19.01 -2.01 -24.21
CA LEU A 377 -19.37 -3.19 -23.43
C LEU A 377 -20.33 -4.10 -24.21
N ALA A 378 -19.86 -5.26 -24.67
CA ALA A 378 -20.67 -6.22 -25.40
C ALA A 378 -21.66 -6.99 -24.50
N ASP A 379 -21.23 -7.35 -23.28
CA ASP A 379 -22.01 -8.14 -22.32
C ASP A 379 -22.47 -7.29 -21.14
N PHE A 380 -23.52 -6.48 -21.33
CA PHE A 380 -24.10 -5.66 -20.27
C PHE A 380 -25.45 -6.23 -19.78
N ASP A 381 -25.75 -6.01 -18.50
CA ASP A 381 -26.96 -6.53 -17.87
C ASP A 381 -28.21 -5.74 -18.27
N VAL A 382 -29.24 -6.44 -18.78
CA VAL A 382 -30.51 -5.85 -19.18
C VAL A 382 -31.60 -6.19 -18.16
N THR A 383 -32.02 -5.21 -17.35
CA THR A 383 -33.11 -5.38 -16.38
C THR A 383 -34.46 -4.91 -16.94
N THR A 384 -35.55 -5.40 -16.36
CA THR A 384 -36.92 -4.98 -16.70
C THR A 384 -37.12 -3.46 -16.52
N ASP A 385 -36.60 -2.89 -15.43
CA ASP A 385 -36.69 -1.45 -15.18
C ASP A 385 -35.95 -0.63 -16.24
N PHE A 386 -34.77 -1.08 -16.66
CA PHE A 386 -34.01 -0.44 -17.71
C PHE A 386 -34.69 -0.52 -19.08
N LEU A 387 -35.26 -1.69 -19.42
CA LEU A 387 -36.05 -1.84 -20.64
C LEU A 387 -37.30 -0.95 -20.64
N ASN A 388 -38.02 -0.90 -19.51
CA ASN A 388 -39.15 0.01 -19.34
C ASN A 388 -38.76 1.46 -19.65
N PHE A 389 -37.65 1.91 -19.07
CA PHE A 389 -37.10 3.24 -19.31
C PHE A 389 -36.77 3.48 -20.79
N ILE A 390 -36.11 2.54 -21.46
CA ILE A 390 -35.78 2.66 -22.89
C ILE A 390 -37.05 2.80 -23.73
N PHE A 391 -38.07 1.97 -23.50
CA PHE A 391 -39.29 2.03 -24.31
C PHE A 391 -40.12 3.30 -24.05
N GLU A 392 -40.20 3.75 -22.80
CA GLU A 392 -40.94 4.98 -22.43
C GLU A 392 -40.28 6.24 -22.99
N ASN A 393 -38.94 6.27 -23.06
CA ASN A 393 -38.16 7.44 -23.46
C ASN A 393 -37.43 7.24 -24.80
N TYR A 394 -37.91 6.30 -25.63
CA TYR A 394 -37.20 5.82 -26.82
C TYR A 394 -36.68 6.94 -27.73
N ASN A 395 -37.51 7.95 -27.99
CA ASN A 395 -37.16 9.07 -28.87
C ASN A 395 -36.01 9.93 -28.34
N GLU A 396 -35.86 10.04 -27.01
CA GLU A 396 -34.79 10.80 -26.38
C GLU A 396 -33.51 9.96 -26.28
N VAL A 397 -33.65 8.68 -25.92
CA VAL A 397 -32.50 7.81 -25.65
C VAL A 397 -31.82 7.32 -26.93
N LYS A 398 -32.54 7.24 -28.06
CA LYS A 398 -31.98 6.77 -29.34
C LYS A 398 -30.80 7.61 -29.85
N GLU A 399 -30.74 8.89 -29.50
CA GLU A 399 -29.62 9.77 -29.85
C GLU A 399 -28.29 9.34 -29.22
N HIS A 400 -28.35 8.54 -28.15
CA HIS A 400 -27.16 8.05 -27.48
C HIS A 400 -26.64 6.73 -28.05
N PHE A 401 -27.39 6.02 -28.90
CA PHE A 401 -26.96 4.72 -29.45
C PHE A 401 -25.81 4.88 -30.44
N ASN A 402 -24.72 4.12 -30.25
CA ASN A 402 -23.59 4.09 -31.17
C ASN A 402 -23.51 2.76 -31.94
N ASN A 403 -22.65 2.70 -32.95
CA ASN A 403 -22.46 1.50 -33.79
C ASN A 403 -22.10 0.23 -33.01
N SER A 404 -21.53 0.36 -31.80
CA SER A 404 -21.21 -0.79 -30.95
C SER A 404 -22.47 -1.34 -30.28
N PHE A 405 -23.26 -0.45 -29.67
CA PHE A 405 -24.54 -0.79 -29.05
C PHE A 405 -25.50 -1.44 -30.03
N LEU A 406 -25.58 -0.90 -31.26
CA LEU A 406 -26.45 -1.38 -32.33
C LEU A 406 -26.13 -2.81 -32.80
N LYS A 407 -24.97 -3.38 -32.43
CA LYS A 407 -24.60 -4.78 -32.70
C LYS A 407 -25.04 -5.75 -31.61
N THR A 408 -25.52 -5.26 -30.47
CA THR A 408 -25.98 -6.09 -29.35
C THR A 408 -27.38 -6.64 -29.62
N GLU A 409 -27.80 -7.71 -28.92
CA GLU A 409 -29.16 -8.28 -29.08
C GLU A 409 -30.24 -7.21 -28.87
N LEU A 410 -30.09 -6.38 -27.82
CA LEU A 410 -31.00 -5.27 -27.54
C LEU A 410 -30.91 -4.17 -28.61
N GLY A 411 -29.71 -3.80 -29.05
CA GLY A 411 -29.52 -2.80 -30.09
C GLY A 411 -30.16 -3.22 -31.42
N LEU A 412 -29.92 -4.44 -31.87
CA LEU A 412 -30.53 -5.01 -33.08
C LEU A 412 -32.06 -5.04 -32.97
N TYR A 413 -32.58 -5.42 -31.81
CA TYR A 413 -34.01 -5.38 -31.53
C TYR A 413 -34.60 -3.96 -31.64
N LEU A 414 -33.91 -2.96 -31.06
CA LEU A 414 -34.34 -1.56 -31.12
C LEU A 414 -34.23 -0.96 -32.52
N ILE A 415 -33.24 -1.37 -33.32
CA ILE A 415 -33.15 -1.00 -34.75
C ILE A 415 -34.35 -1.53 -35.52
N LEU A 416 -34.71 -2.79 -35.31
CA LEU A 416 -35.87 -3.39 -35.95
C LEU A 416 -37.15 -2.64 -35.55
N LEU A 417 -37.29 -2.31 -34.26
CA LEU A 417 -38.40 -1.47 -33.77
C LEU A 417 -38.44 -0.11 -34.50
N ASP A 418 -37.31 0.58 -34.62
CA ASP A 418 -37.21 1.88 -35.30
C ASP A 418 -37.62 1.79 -36.77
N LYS A 419 -37.10 0.79 -37.49
CA LYS A 419 -37.44 0.55 -38.90
C LYS A 419 -38.94 0.33 -39.07
N LEU A 420 -39.55 -0.47 -38.18
CA LEU A 420 -40.98 -0.78 -38.21
C LEU A 420 -41.82 0.49 -37.98
N ILE A 421 -41.40 1.39 -37.10
CA ILE A 421 -42.10 2.62 -36.73
C ILE A 421 -41.97 3.72 -37.79
N ASN A 422 -40.76 3.92 -38.30
CA ASN A 422 -40.43 5.05 -39.17
C ASN A 422 -40.69 4.76 -40.66
N GLY A 423 -40.82 3.48 -41.06
CA GLY A 423 -41.28 3.09 -42.39
C GLY A 423 -40.33 3.46 -43.54
N HIS A 424 -39.06 3.75 -43.24
CA HIS A 424 -38.10 4.27 -44.22
C HIS A 424 -37.31 3.20 -44.99
N ILE A 425 -37.49 1.90 -44.68
CA ILE A 425 -36.77 0.78 -45.31
C ILE A 425 -37.78 -0.35 -45.57
N GLU A 426 -37.74 -0.97 -46.76
CA GLU A 426 -38.44 -2.23 -47.03
C GLU A 426 -37.92 -3.31 -46.07
N LEU A 427 -38.76 -3.66 -45.09
CA LEU A 427 -38.47 -4.75 -44.17
C LEU A 427 -38.85 -6.08 -44.81
N TRP A 428 -37.95 -7.05 -44.72
CA TRP A 428 -38.21 -8.39 -45.21
C TRP A 428 -39.15 -9.12 -44.25
N GLU A 429 -39.95 -10.06 -44.77
CA GLU A 429 -40.92 -10.81 -43.98
C GLU A 429 -40.27 -11.58 -42.81
N ASP A 430 -39.02 -12.02 -43.02
CA ASP A 430 -38.19 -12.67 -42.01
C ASP A 430 -37.76 -11.72 -40.88
N GLU A 431 -37.47 -10.44 -41.17
CA GLU A 431 -37.12 -9.44 -40.16
C GLU A 431 -38.32 -9.14 -39.25
N ILE A 432 -39.52 -9.03 -39.82
CA ILE A 432 -40.77 -8.82 -39.08
C ILE A 432 -41.05 -10.03 -38.18
N SER A 433 -40.89 -11.24 -38.73
CA SER A 433 -41.10 -12.48 -37.99
C SER A 433 -40.10 -12.62 -36.84
N ALA A 434 -38.82 -12.30 -37.08
CA ALA A 434 -37.78 -12.32 -36.06
C ALA A 434 -38.06 -11.30 -34.93
N PHE A 435 -38.51 -10.09 -35.27
CA PHE A 435 -38.92 -9.09 -34.27
C PHE A 435 -40.07 -9.58 -33.40
N LEU A 436 -41.13 -10.13 -34.01
CA LEU A 436 -42.33 -10.59 -33.30
C LEU A 436 -42.05 -11.79 -32.39
N GLN A 437 -41.16 -12.68 -32.81
CA GLN A 437 -40.76 -13.86 -32.02
C GLN A 437 -39.73 -13.54 -30.92
N HIS A 438 -39.21 -12.30 -30.88
CA HIS A 438 -38.20 -11.92 -29.90
C HIS A 438 -38.77 -11.84 -28.48
N LYS A 439 -37.98 -12.26 -27.47
CA LYS A 439 -38.38 -12.26 -26.06
C LYS A 439 -38.89 -10.91 -25.54
N TYR A 440 -38.30 -9.82 -26.03
CA TYR A 440 -38.71 -8.46 -25.66
C TYR A 440 -40.11 -8.13 -26.19
N THR A 441 -40.50 -8.63 -27.37
CA THR A 441 -41.82 -8.39 -27.92
C THR A 441 -42.91 -9.02 -27.06
N PHE A 442 -42.71 -10.26 -26.59
CA PHE A 442 -43.66 -10.91 -25.67
C PHE A 442 -43.84 -10.13 -24.36
N ASN A 443 -42.74 -9.65 -23.78
CA ASN A 443 -42.78 -8.98 -22.48
C ASN A 443 -43.28 -7.53 -22.54
N TYR A 444 -43.12 -6.86 -23.68
CA TYR A 444 -43.46 -5.44 -23.86
C TYR A 444 -44.55 -5.21 -24.91
N ILE A 445 -45.32 -6.25 -25.25
CA ILE A 445 -46.28 -6.22 -26.35
C ILE A 445 -47.26 -5.05 -26.24
N ARG A 446 -47.78 -4.71 -25.05
CA ARG A 446 -48.69 -3.56 -24.87
C ARG A 446 -48.04 -2.25 -25.35
N LYS A 447 -46.85 -1.95 -24.84
CA LYS A 447 -46.10 -0.74 -25.19
C LYS A 447 -45.76 -0.70 -26.68
N ILE A 448 -45.35 -1.84 -27.24
CA ILE A 448 -45.04 -1.96 -28.67
C ILE A 448 -46.29 -1.71 -29.51
N LEU A 449 -47.45 -2.23 -29.11
CA LEU A 449 -48.72 -2.01 -29.80
C LEU A 449 -49.19 -0.56 -29.67
N ASP A 450 -49.00 0.09 -28.52
CA ASP A 450 -49.28 1.52 -28.33
C ASP A 450 -48.43 2.35 -29.30
N ILE A 451 -47.11 2.09 -29.34
CA ILE A 451 -46.18 2.72 -30.29
C ILE A 451 -46.65 2.49 -31.74
N PHE A 452 -47.05 1.26 -32.09
CA PHE A 452 -47.54 0.97 -33.43
C PHE A 452 -48.86 1.68 -33.75
N ILE A 453 -49.75 1.87 -32.79
CA ILE A 453 -51.02 2.59 -32.99
C ILE A 453 -50.78 4.10 -33.13
N GLU A 454 -49.79 4.66 -32.45
CA GLU A 454 -49.48 6.09 -32.49
C GLU A 454 -48.68 6.50 -33.73
N SER A 455 -47.79 5.63 -34.22
CA SER A 455 -46.81 5.98 -35.25
C SER A 455 -47.41 6.18 -36.65
N LYS A 456 -47.16 7.32 -37.30
CA LYS A 456 -47.84 7.67 -38.55
C LYS A 456 -47.42 6.82 -39.77
N ASN A 457 -46.21 6.25 -39.76
CA ASN A 457 -45.53 5.79 -40.98
C ASN A 457 -45.50 4.26 -41.22
N ILE A 458 -46.14 3.46 -40.36
CA ILE A 458 -46.05 1.99 -40.43
C ILE A 458 -46.72 1.41 -41.68
N SER A 459 -46.05 0.48 -42.37
CA SER A 459 -46.56 -0.18 -43.57
C SER A 459 -47.72 -1.13 -43.30
N GLU A 460 -48.58 -1.36 -44.31
CA GLU A 460 -49.72 -2.28 -44.20
C GLU A 460 -49.27 -3.72 -43.91
N LEU A 461 -48.19 -4.17 -44.56
CA LEU A 461 -47.60 -5.50 -44.33
C LEU A 461 -47.27 -5.72 -42.85
N VAL A 462 -46.64 -4.73 -42.21
CA VAL A 462 -46.27 -4.79 -40.78
C VAL A 462 -47.53 -4.86 -39.92
N LEU A 463 -48.54 -4.03 -40.19
CA LEU A 463 -49.81 -4.05 -39.46
C LEU A 463 -50.52 -5.41 -39.56
N ILE A 464 -50.55 -6.02 -40.76
CA ILE A 464 -51.14 -7.35 -41.00
C ILE A 464 -50.39 -8.41 -40.18
N LYS A 465 -49.06 -8.43 -40.24
CA LYS A 465 -48.26 -9.41 -39.50
C LYS A 465 -48.37 -9.28 -37.98
N ILE A 466 -48.49 -8.06 -37.47
CA ILE A 466 -48.76 -7.82 -36.04
C ILE A 466 -50.16 -8.35 -35.68
N LEU A 467 -51.17 -8.08 -36.51
CA LEU A 467 -52.53 -8.61 -36.31
C LEU A 467 -52.54 -10.14 -36.30
N ASP A 468 -51.88 -10.77 -37.27
CA ASP A 468 -51.73 -12.23 -37.36
C ASP A 468 -51.01 -12.78 -36.12
N PHE A 469 -49.94 -12.13 -35.68
CA PHE A 469 -49.21 -12.51 -34.47
C PHE A 469 -50.09 -12.45 -33.23
N ILE A 470 -50.84 -11.37 -33.02
CA ILE A 470 -51.79 -11.26 -31.90
C ILE A 470 -52.87 -12.35 -32.00
N LEU A 471 -53.39 -12.64 -33.19
CA LEU A 471 -54.44 -13.65 -33.38
C LEU A 471 -53.94 -15.06 -33.06
N HIS A 472 -52.77 -15.42 -33.59
CA HIS A 472 -52.21 -16.76 -33.49
C HIS A 472 -51.48 -17.03 -32.16
N LYS A 473 -50.93 -16.00 -31.52
CA LYS A 473 -50.16 -16.11 -30.27
C LYS A 473 -50.86 -15.54 -29.04
N HIS A 474 -52.14 -15.15 -29.11
CA HIS A 474 -52.86 -14.52 -27.98
C HIS A 474 -52.72 -15.26 -26.64
N LYS A 475 -52.68 -16.60 -26.63
CA LYS A 475 -52.56 -17.40 -25.40
C LYS A 475 -51.18 -17.29 -24.73
N ASP A 476 -50.17 -16.96 -25.52
CA ASP A 476 -48.76 -16.88 -25.09
C ASP A 476 -48.36 -15.42 -24.75
N LEU A 477 -49.24 -14.45 -25.02
CA LEU A 477 -48.99 -13.02 -24.79
C LEU A 477 -49.46 -12.59 -23.39
N ILE A 478 -48.77 -11.62 -22.80
CA ILE A 478 -49.16 -10.98 -21.52
C ILE A 478 -50.25 -9.90 -21.78
N LEU A 479 -51.31 -10.31 -22.49
CA LEU A 479 -52.48 -9.50 -22.84
C LEU A 479 -53.73 -10.24 -22.37
N ASP A 480 -54.63 -9.56 -21.68
CA ASP A 480 -55.93 -10.15 -21.39
C ASP A 480 -56.83 -10.11 -22.65
N ASN A 481 -57.95 -10.84 -22.62
CA ASN A 481 -58.86 -10.90 -23.76
C ASN A 481 -59.48 -9.53 -24.11
N LYS A 482 -59.60 -8.63 -23.14
CA LYS A 482 -60.21 -7.30 -23.33
C LYS A 482 -59.23 -6.37 -24.04
N ASP A 483 -58.00 -6.30 -23.57
CA ASP A 483 -56.89 -5.54 -24.16
C ASP A 483 -56.59 -6.05 -25.57
N THR A 484 -56.56 -7.38 -25.76
CA THR A 484 -56.37 -8.01 -27.07
C THR A 484 -57.40 -7.52 -28.08
N ASN A 485 -58.69 -7.45 -27.69
CA ASN A 485 -59.75 -6.96 -28.57
C ASN A 485 -59.63 -5.45 -28.85
N ILE A 486 -59.24 -4.65 -27.85
CA ILE A 486 -58.99 -3.20 -28.04
C ILE A 486 -57.87 -2.98 -29.06
N TYR A 487 -56.73 -3.65 -28.92
CA TYR A 487 -55.61 -3.51 -29.83
C TYR A 487 -55.95 -3.99 -31.24
N LYS A 488 -56.68 -5.11 -31.39
CA LYS A 488 -57.17 -5.58 -32.69
C LYS A 488 -58.01 -4.53 -33.41
N ILE A 489 -59.01 -3.96 -32.72
CA ILE A 489 -59.88 -2.93 -33.30
C ILE A 489 -59.05 -1.72 -33.74
N LYS A 490 -58.18 -1.20 -32.87
CA LYS A 490 -57.34 -0.04 -33.18
C LYS A 490 -56.39 -0.28 -34.36
N LEU A 491 -55.80 -1.47 -34.48
CA LEU A 491 -54.93 -1.82 -35.61
C LEU A 491 -55.72 -1.97 -36.92
N ILE A 492 -56.91 -2.59 -36.89
CA ILE A 492 -57.79 -2.72 -38.07
C ILE A 492 -58.25 -1.34 -38.55
N GLU A 493 -58.66 -0.46 -37.63
CA GLU A 493 -59.03 0.92 -37.96
C GLU A 493 -57.88 1.67 -38.62
N LYS A 494 -56.65 1.45 -38.15
CA LYS A 494 -55.45 2.06 -38.73
C LYS A 494 -55.14 1.52 -40.11
N LEU A 495 -55.26 0.20 -40.32
CA LEU A 495 -55.11 -0.44 -41.62
C LEU A 495 -56.14 0.12 -42.62
N TYR A 496 -57.41 0.19 -42.21
CA TYR A 496 -58.50 0.68 -43.05
C TYR A 496 -58.32 2.15 -43.47
N LYS A 497 -57.80 2.99 -42.57
CA LYS A 497 -57.47 4.41 -42.86
C LYS A 497 -56.34 4.59 -43.87
N ARG A 498 -55.48 3.58 -44.09
CA ARG A 498 -54.39 3.61 -45.07
C ARG A 498 -54.77 3.01 -46.43
N SER A 499 -55.68 2.05 -46.43
CA SER A 499 -56.24 1.47 -47.66
C SER A 499 -57.20 2.39 -48.43
N LYS A 500 -57.45 3.61 -47.91
CA LYS A 500 -58.20 4.70 -48.55
C LYS A 500 -57.24 5.82 -48.91
#